data_AF-A0A1V5Q1S3-F1
#
_entry.id   AF-A0A1V5Q1S3-F1
#
_cell.length_a   1.000
_cell.length_b   1.000
_cell.length_c   1.000
_cell.angle_alpha   90.00
_cell.angle_beta   90.00
_cell.angle_gamma   90.00
#
_symmetry.space_group_name_H-M   'P 1'
#
loop_
_entity.id
_entity.type
_entity.pdbx_description
1 polymer ?
#
loop_
_entity_poly.entity_id
_entity_poly.type
_entity_poly.pdbx_seq_one_letter_code
_entity_poly.pdbx_strand_id
1 'polypeptide(L)' 'MNVASGIREVQPAGVDAHTGIEGPDGRKDRAKVRAFVAESRAAFAAG' A
#
# COMPACT_ATOMS: atom_id res chain seq x y z
N MET A 1 0.82 -0.77 6.95
CA MET A 1 -0.19 -1.53 6.17
C MET A 1 0.44 -2.87 5.83
N ASN A 2 -0.26 -3.93 5.43
CA ASN A 2 0.38 -5.22 5.15
C ASN A 2 0.77 -5.42 3.67
N VAL A 3 0.70 -4.37 2.85
CA VAL A 3 0.84 -4.45 1.37
C VAL A 3 2.16 -5.11 0.96
N ALA A 4 3.25 -4.83 1.68
CA ALA A 4 4.54 -5.43 1.40
C ALA A 4 4.58 -6.95 1.59
N SER A 5 3.78 -7.50 2.51
CA SER A 5 3.65 -8.96 2.68
C SER A 5 2.93 -9.57 1.50
N GLY A 6 1.79 -8.99 1.10
CA GLY A 6 1.02 -9.47 -0.05
C GLY A 6 1.80 -9.41 -1.36
N ILE A 7 2.59 -8.35 -1.58
CA ILE A 7 3.45 -8.24 -2.76
C ILE A 7 4.51 -9.35 -2.79
N ARG A 8 5.19 -9.62 -1.66
CA ARG A 8 6.25 -10.63 -1.61
C ARG A 8 5.73 -12.05 -1.82
N GLU A 9 4.53 -12.33 -1.33
CA GLU A 9 3.92 -13.66 -1.43
C GLU A 9 3.32 -13.91 -2.83
N VAL A 10 2.64 -12.93 -3.40
CA VAL A 10 1.87 -13.09 -4.64
C VAL A 10 2.65 -12.66 -5.89
N GLN A 11 3.63 -11.76 -5.74
CA GLN A 11 4.35 -11.08 -6.83
C GLN A 11 3.42 -10.56 -7.95
N PRO A 12 2.42 -9.71 -7.62
CA PRO A 12 1.47 -9.21 -8.61
C PRO A 12 2.12 -8.16 -9.53
N ALA A 13 1.49 -7.83 -10.64
CA ALA A 13 1.90 -6.70 -11.49
C ALA A 13 1.55 -5.32 -10.87
N GLY A 14 0.70 -5.26 -9.85
CA GLY A 14 0.27 -4.03 -9.20
C GLY A 14 -0.63 -4.29 -7.98
N VAL A 15 -0.87 -3.24 -7.18
CA VAL A 15 -1.73 -3.28 -5.98
C VAL A 15 -2.63 -2.04 -5.92
N ASP A 16 -3.83 -2.21 -5.37
CA ASP A 16 -4.80 -1.14 -5.12
C ASP A 16 -5.33 -1.21 -3.68
N ALA A 17 -5.72 -0.06 -3.12
CA ALA A 17 -6.29 0.01 -1.78
C ALA A 17 -7.40 1.07 -1.67
N HIS A 18 -8.57 0.62 -1.22
CA HIS A 18 -9.70 1.51 -0.98
C HIS A 18 -9.71 2.01 0.48
N THR A 19 -10.16 1.23 1.45
CA THR A 19 -10.40 1.70 2.83
C THR A 19 -9.15 1.79 3.71
N GLY A 20 -8.07 1.08 3.36
CA GLY A 20 -6.83 1.03 4.15
C GLY A 20 -6.03 2.35 4.20
N ILE A 21 -6.40 3.33 3.38
CA ILE A 21 -5.71 4.62 3.22
C ILE A 21 -6.61 5.82 3.56
N GLU A 22 -7.75 5.58 4.20
CA GLU A 22 -8.70 6.63 4.60
C GLU A 22 -8.45 7.12 6.04
N GLY A 23 -8.71 8.40 6.26
CA GLY A 23 -8.75 9.04 7.57
C GLY A 23 -10.11 8.84 8.25
N PRO A 24 -10.27 9.33 9.49
CA PRO A 24 -11.51 9.21 10.25
C PRO A 24 -12.72 9.89 9.58
N ASP A 25 -12.47 10.80 8.63
CA ASP A 25 -13.46 11.53 7.85
C ASP A 25 -13.91 10.79 6.57
N GLY A 26 -13.45 9.55 6.36
CA GLY A 26 -13.73 8.76 5.15
C GLY A 26 -13.01 9.25 3.90
N ARG A 27 -12.17 10.28 3.99
CA ARG A 27 -11.35 10.76 2.88
C ARG A 27 -9.97 10.12 2.92
N LYS A 28 -9.30 10.10 1.77
CA LYS A 28 -7.91 9.63 1.70
C LYS A 28 -7.02 10.48 2.61
N ASP A 29 -6.36 9.81 3.55
CA ASP A 29 -5.36 10.43 4.41
C ASP A 29 -4.04 10.48 3.66
N ARG A 30 -3.50 11.69 3.47
CA ARG A 30 -2.26 11.89 2.70
C ARG A 30 -1.06 11.15 3.28
N ALA A 31 -0.96 11.01 4.61
CA ALA A 31 0.13 10.29 5.24
C ALA A 31 -0.01 8.78 5.01
N LYS A 32 -1.21 8.22 5.12
CA LYS A 32 -1.48 6.81 4.81
C LYS A 32 -1.24 6.47 3.34
N VAL A 33 -1.68 7.35 2.43
CA VAL A 33 -1.40 7.21 1.00
C VAL A 33 0.10 7.17 0.72
N ARG A 34 0.87 8.10 1.30
CA ARG A 34 2.34 8.12 1.13
C ARG A 34 2.99 6.87 1.69
N ALA A 35 2.56 6.42 2.87
CA ALA A 35 3.07 5.19 3.48
C ALA A 35 2.79 3.98 2.60
N PHE A 36 1.56 3.85 2.08
CA PHE A 36 1.18 2.78 1.16
C PHE A 36 2.07 2.76 -0.09
N VAL A 37 2.23 3.91 -0.76
CA VAL A 37 3.08 3.99 -1.97
C VAL A 37 4.54 3.64 -1.66
N ALA A 38 5.08 4.10 -0.54
CA ALA A 38 6.45 3.80 -0.14
C ALA A 38 6.65 2.31 0.16
N GLU A 39 5.75 1.72 0.94
CA GLU A 39 5.77 0.28 1.27
C GLU A 39 5.62 -0.58 0.01
N SER A 40 4.70 -0.23 -0.90
CA SER A 40 4.51 -0.95 -2.17
C SER A 40 5.74 -0.88 -3.06
N ARG A 41 6.32 0.30 -3.25
CA ARG A 41 7.54 0.47 -4.07
C ARG A 41 8.72 -0.30 -3.50
N ALA A 42 8.93 -0.24 -2.18
CA ALA A 42 10.00 -0.97 -1.53
C ALA A 42 9.83 -2.49 -1.69
N ALA A 43 8.59 -3.00 -1.61
CA ALA A 43 8.32 -4.42 -1.81
C ALA A 43 8.55 -4.88 -3.25
N PHE A 44 8.14 -4.08 -4.25
CA PHE A 44 8.39 -4.39 -5.66
C PHE A 44 9.86 -4.33 -6.05
N ALA A 45 10.67 -3.49 -5.38
CA ALA A 45 12.11 -3.41 -5.64
C ALA A 45 12.92 -4.51 -4.95
N ALA A 46 12.32 -5.25 -4.02
CA ALA A 46 12.99 -6.28 -3.22
C ALA A 46 12.77 -7.72 -3.75
N GLY A 47 11.98 -7.89 -4.81
CA GLY A 47 11.76 -9.16 -5.51
C GLY A 47 12.34 -9.12 -6.91
#